data_AF-A0A1B9F318-F1
#
_entry.id   AF-A0A1B9F318-F1
#
_cell.length_a   1.000
_cell.length_b   1.000
_cell.length_c   1.000
_cell.angle_alpha   90.00
_cell.angle_beta   90.00
_cell.angle_gamma   90.00
#
_symmetry.space_group_name_H-M   'P 1'
#
loop_
_entity.id
_entity.type
_entity.pdbx_description
1 polymer ?
#
loop_
_entity_poly.entity_id
_entity_poly.type
_entity_poly.pdbx_seq_one_letter_code
_entity_poly.pdbx_strand_id
1 'polypeptide(L)'
;MIERSSKTCKVLSPDEDIFKEVKLTAYAGFHTKKNIEMVFSQGIDAYIADRQFRKRDPRFRDRDRFKQIVRKERKSRFTLRGKRTQWLLYCLVHNISKIH
;
A
#
# COMPACT_ATOMS: atom_id res chain seq x y z
N MET A 1 5.81 9.47 13.39
CA MET A 1 5.34 10.51 12.46
C MET A 1 5.77 11.86 12.96
N ILE A 2 5.19 12.33 14.07
CA ILE A 2 5.40 13.68 14.61
C ILE A 2 6.85 13.91 15.01
N GLU A 3 7.49 12.96 15.70
CA GLU A 3 8.92 13.05 16.03
C GLU A 3 9.80 13.22 14.78
N ARG A 4 9.48 12.52 13.69
CA ARG A 4 10.26 12.61 12.44
C ARG A 4 10.03 13.95 11.77
N SER A 5 8.77 14.39 11.67
CA SER A 5 8.42 15.71 11.15
C SER A 5 9.09 16.82 11.96
N SER A 6 9.05 16.75 13.30
CA SER A 6 9.70 17.71 14.19
C SER A 6 11.21 17.76 13.97
N LYS A 7 11.89 16.61 13.87
CA LYS A 7 13.33 16.56 13.55
C LYS A 7 13.65 17.21 12.20
N THR A 8 12.85 16.94 11.17
CA THR A 8 13.04 17.55 9.85
C THR A 8 12.81 19.06 9.90
N CYS A 9 11.76 19.51 10.59
CA CYS A 9 11.46 20.93 10.77
C CYS A 9 12.59 21.66 11.50
N LYS A 10 13.16 21.08 12.57
CA LYS A 10 14.30 21.68 13.29
C LYS A 10 15.56 21.83 12.45
N VAL A 11 15.77 20.96 11.46
CA VAL A 11 16.90 21.07 10.53
C VAL A 11 16.70 22.22 9.53
N LEU A 12 15.44 22.47 9.12
CA LEU A 12 15.09 23.51 8.16
C LEU A 12 14.95 24.89 8.81
N SER A 13 14.41 24.93 10.03
CA SER A 13 14.12 26.14 10.80
C SER A 13 14.37 25.85 12.28
N PRO A 14 15.55 26.20 12.82
CA PRO A 14 15.97 25.80 14.17
C PRO A 14 15.18 26.43 15.31
N ASP A 15 14.63 27.64 15.10
CA ASP A 15 14.21 28.52 16.21
C ASP A 15 12.68 28.61 16.43
N GLU A 16 11.85 27.99 15.59
CA GLU A 16 10.39 28.13 15.68
C GLU A 16 9.66 26.82 15.95
N ASP A 17 8.70 26.90 16.88
CA ASP A 17 7.78 25.80 17.19
C ASP A 17 6.60 25.82 16.21
N ILE A 18 6.87 25.36 14.99
CA ILE A 18 5.99 25.42 13.80
C ILE A 18 4.60 24.79 14.07
N PHE A 19 4.49 23.87 15.03
CA PHE A 19 3.25 23.17 15.34
C PHE A 19 2.18 24.03 16.03
N LYS A 20 2.51 25.24 16.49
CA LYS A 20 1.52 26.17 17.08
C LYS A 20 0.68 26.90 16.03
N GLU A 21 1.23 27.10 14.85
CA GLU A 21 0.58 27.85 13.77
C GLU A 21 0.05 26.91 12.66
N VAL A 22 0.71 25.77 12.47
CA VAL A 22 0.44 24.87 11.33
C VAL A 22 -0.52 23.75 11.70
N LYS A 23 -1.46 23.48 10.80
CA LYS A 23 -2.36 22.32 10.87
C LYS A 23 -1.69 21.07 10.29
N LEU A 24 -1.61 20.01 11.07
CA LEU A 24 -0.95 18.77 10.66
C LEU A 24 -1.93 17.80 10.00
N THR A 25 -1.82 17.60 8.69
CA THR A 25 -2.61 16.58 7.97
C THR A 25 -1.83 15.28 7.80
N ALA A 26 -2.44 14.13 8.10
CA ALA A 26 -1.80 12.83 7.94
C ALA A 26 -2.70 11.76 7.31
N TYR A 27 -2.09 10.92 6.47
CA TYR A 27 -2.76 9.78 5.84
C TYR A 27 -3.11 8.67 6.85
N ALA A 28 -4.02 7.79 6.44
CA ALA A 28 -4.54 6.70 7.26
C ALA A 28 -3.51 5.67 7.73
N GLY A 29 -2.33 5.63 7.08
CA GLY A 29 -1.19 4.82 7.52
C GLY A 29 -0.57 5.29 8.85
N PHE A 30 -0.83 6.53 9.25
CA PHE A 30 -0.30 7.13 10.48
C PHE A 30 -1.28 7.10 11.66
N HIS A 31 -2.46 6.51 11.47
CA HIS A 31 -3.47 6.34 12.50
C HIS A 31 -3.08 5.21 13.48
N THR A 32 -2.17 5.52 14.41
CA THR A 32 -1.75 4.65 15.50
C THR A 32 -2.04 5.31 16.85
N LYS A 33 -2.35 4.50 17.87
CA LYS A 33 -2.66 4.99 19.22
C LYS A 33 -1.57 5.93 19.76
N LYS A 34 -0.31 5.52 19.66
CA LYS A 34 0.85 6.34 20.07
C LYS A 34 0.92 7.70 19.35
N ASN A 35 0.66 7.74 18.04
CA ASN A 35 0.68 9.02 17.31
C ASN A 35 -0.46 9.93 17.77
N ILE A 36 -1.66 9.36 17.98
CA ILE A 36 -2.83 10.12 18.43
C ILE A 36 -2.61 10.68 19.83
N GLU A 37 -2.14 9.85 20.77
CA GLU A 37 -1.80 10.29 22.13
C GLU A 37 -0.76 11.42 22.12
N MET A 38 0.23 11.34 21.23
CA MET A 38 1.25 12.38 21.08
C MET A 38 0.70 13.69 20.49
N VAL A 39 -0.23 13.64 19.52
CA VAL A 39 -0.94 14.85 19.03
C VAL A 39 -1.68 15.52 20.18
N PHE A 40 -2.45 14.72 20.93
CA PHE A 40 -3.28 15.23 22.01
C PHE A 40 -2.45 15.83 23.15
N SER A 41 -1.38 15.15 23.57
CA SER A 41 -0.54 15.64 24.68
C SER A 41 0.25 16.91 24.32
N GLN A 42 0.62 17.08 23.05
CA GLN A 42 1.33 18.25 22.56
C GLN A 42 0.38 19.38 22.13
N GLY A 43 -0.95 19.16 22.15
CA GLY A 43 -1.93 20.17 21.76
C GLY A 43 -1.87 20.57 20.29
N ILE A 44 -1.44 19.68 19.41
CA ILE A 44 -1.27 19.97 17.97
C ILE A 44 -2.62 19.90 17.27
N ASP A 45 -2.98 20.94 16.50
CA ASP A 45 -4.15 20.88 15.61
C ASP A 45 -3.84 19.95 14.42
N ALA A 46 -4.40 18.74 14.44
CA ALA A 46 -4.08 17.71 13.46
C ALA A 46 -5.31 16.97 12.93
N TYR A 47 -5.30 16.72 11.62
CA TYR A 47 -6.30 15.93 10.90
C TYR A 47 -5.68 14.61 10.44
N ILE A 48 -5.97 13.53 11.17
CA ILE A 48 -5.48 12.19 10.84
C ILE A 48 -6.61 11.36 10.24
N ALA A 49 -6.41 10.86 9.03
CA ALA A 49 -7.41 9.98 8.40
C ALA A 49 -7.54 8.63 9.15
N ASP A 50 -8.76 8.15 9.34
CA ASP A 50 -9.02 6.84 9.97
C ASP A 50 -8.62 5.68 9.05
N ARG A 51 -7.92 4.67 9.58
CA ARG A 51 -7.58 3.44 8.85
C ARG A 51 -8.80 2.66 8.36
N GLN A 52 -9.93 2.76 9.04
CA GLN A 52 -11.16 2.06 8.71
C GLN A 52 -12.15 2.89 7.90
N PHE A 53 -11.79 4.10 7.45
CA PHE A 53 -12.70 5.00 6.71
C PHE A 53 -13.38 4.28 5.54
N ARG A 54 -12.57 3.48 4.84
CA ARG A 54 -12.92 2.61 3.73
C ARG A 54 -13.99 1.57 4.04
N LYS A 55 -14.08 1.09 5.29
CA LYS A 55 -15.11 0.14 5.74
C LYS A 55 -16.37 0.83 6.23
N ARG A 56 -16.23 2.05 6.79
CA ARG A 56 -17.34 2.80 7.40
C ARG A 56 -18.16 3.59 6.39
N ASP A 57 -17.53 4.08 5.33
CA ASP A 57 -18.18 4.91 4.32
C ASP A 57 -19.03 4.05 3.35
N PRO A 58 -20.36 4.29 3.25
CA PRO A 58 -21.26 3.59 2.34
C PRO A 58 -20.83 3.63 0.87
N ARG A 59 -20.13 4.69 0.42
CA ARG A 59 -19.63 4.83 -0.96
C ARG A 59 -18.61 3.76 -1.32
N PHE A 60 -17.99 3.14 -0.32
CA PHE A 60 -17.02 2.07 -0.52
C PHE A 60 -17.62 0.67 -0.35
N ARG A 61 -18.94 0.50 -0.20
CA ARG A 61 -19.57 -0.84 -0.03
C ARG A 61 -19.16 -1.83 -1.12
N ASP A 62 -19.16 -1.40 -2.38
CA ASP A 62 -18.87 -2.26 -3.53
C ASP A 62 -17.38 -2.39 -3.89
N ARG A 63 -16.46 -2.01 -2.99
CA ARG A 63 -15.00 -2.03 -3.28
C ARG A 63 -14.47 -3.38 -3.76
N ASP A 64 -15.11 -4.45 -3.33
CA ASP A 64 -14.64 -5.81 -3.54
C ASP A 64 -14.99 -6.34 -4.93
N ARG A 65 -15.85 -5.63 -5.69
CA ARG A 65 -16.18 -5.92 -7.09
C ARG A 65 -14.93 -6.03 -7.95
N PHE A 66 -13.99 -5.10 -7.78
CA PHE A 66 -12.72 -5.09 -8.55
C PHE A 66 -11.77 -6.22 -8.14
N LYS A 67 -11.80 -6.68 -6.88
CA LYS A 67 -10.95 -7.80 -6.45
C LYS A 67 -11.34 -9.10 -7.12
N GLN A 68 -12.62 -9.29 -7.44
CA GLN A 68 -13.09 -10.50 -8.12
C GLN A 68 -12.61 -10.56 -9.57
N ILE A 69 -12.69 -9.44 -10.29
CA ILE A 69 -12.20 -9.31 -11.68
C ILE A 69 -10.70 -9.62 -11.74
N VAL A 70 -9.90 -8.94 -10.92
CA VAL A 70 -8.45 -9.15 -10.87
C VAL A 70 -8.10 -10.60 -10.51
N ARG A 71 -8.81 -11.23 -9.56
CA ARG A 71 -8.60 -12.65 -9.21
C ARG A 71 -8.92 -13.59 -10.37
N LYS A 72 -10.00 -13.34 -11.11
CA LYS A 72 -10.39 -14.14 -12.28
C LYS A 72 -9.32 -14.04 -13.38
N GLU A 73 -8.83 -12.83 -13.66
CA GLU A 73 -7.72 -12.58 -14.59
C GLU A 73 -6.38 -13.18 -14.11
N ARG A 74 -6.11 -13.19 -12.80
CA ARG A 74 -4.94 -13.89 -12.25
C ARG A 74 -5.03 -15.39 -12.50
N LYS A 75 -6.21 -16.00 -12.34
CA LYS A 75 -6.42 -17.44 -12.57
C LYS A 75 -6.31 -17.80 -14.06
N SER A 76 -6.87 -16.99 -14.96
CA SER A 76 -6.78 -17.24 -16.41
C SER A 76 -5.36 -17.09 -16.97
N ARG A 77 -4.49 -16.30 -16.31
CA ARG A 77 -3.06 -16.23 -16.65
C ARG A 77 -2.30 -17.55 -16.46
N PHE A 78 -2.82 -18.49 -15.67
CA PHE A 78 -2.16 -19.77 -15.39
C PHE A 78 -2.71 -20.96 -16.21
N THR A 79 -3.69 -20.77 -17.09
CA THR A 79 -4.41 -21.92 -17.70
C THR A 79 -4.10 -22.24 -19.16
N LEU A 80 -3.16 -21.57 -19.84
CA LEU A 80 -2.82 -21.92 -21.25
C LEU A 80 -1.31 -22.01 -21.59
N ARG A 81 -0.41 -21.74 -20.63
CA ARG A 81 1.06 -21.85 -20.85
C ARG A 81 1.81 -22.48 -19.68
N GLY A 82 1.15 -23.30 -18.86
CA GLY A 82 1.74 -23.89 -17.67
C GLY A 82 2.01 -25.38 -17.82
N LYS A 83 3.30 -25.74 -17.92
CA LYS A 83 3.90 -27.05 -17.59
C LYS A 83 3.93 -28.18 -18.63
N ARG A 84 2.92 -28.39 -19.48
CA ARG A 84 2.91 -29.57 -20.37
C ARG A 84 3.50 -29.33 -21.77
N THR A 85 3.27 -28.15 -22.33
CA THR A 85 3.73 -27.80 -23.69
C THR A 85 5.22 -27.49 -23.76
N GLN A 86 5.82 -26.98 -22.69
CA GLN A 86 7.26 -26.67 -22.66
C GLN A 86 8.12 -27.95 -22.62
N TRP A 87 7.66 -28.99 -21.91
CA TRP A 87 8.29 -30.31 -21.90
C TRP A 87 8.10 -31.05 -23.23
N LEU A 88 6.91 -30.97 -23.83
CA LEU A 88 6.65 -31.56 -25.16
C LEU A 88 7.47 -30.88 -26.27
N LEU A 89 7.61 -29.55 -26.22
CA LEU A 89 8.44 -28.80 -27.17
C LEU A 89 9.93 -29.12 -26.96
N TYR A 90 10.38 -29.24 -25.70
CA TYR A 90 11.73 -29.72 -25.39
C TYR A 90 11.98 -31.12 -25.94
N CYS A 91 11.09 -32.09 -25.70
CA CYS A 91 11.24 -33.45 -26.24
C CYS A 91 11.24 -33.51 -27.78
N LEU A 92 10.42 -32.70 -28.45
CA LEU A 92 10.40 -32.63 -29.92
C LEU A 92 11.72 -32.08 -30.47
N VAL A 93 12.22 -30.95 -29.94
CA VAL A 93 13.50 -30.37 -30.36
C VAL A 93 14.67 -31.31 -30.06
N HIS A 94 14.65 -31.96 -28.90
CA HIS A 94 15.75 -32.83 -28.48
C HIS A 94 15.79 -34.18 -29.23
N ASN A 95 14.64 -34.71 -29.65
CA ASN A 95 14.58 -35.93 -30.48
C ASN A 95 15.05 -35.67 -31.91
N ILE A 96 14.72 -34.52 -32.51
CA ILE A 96 15.20 -34.16 -33.86
C ILE A 96 16.73 -34.00 -33.87
N SER A 97 17.32 -33.46 -32.79
CA SER A 97 18.78 -33.34 -32.65
C SER A 97 19.51 -34.67 -32.43
N LYS A 98 18.80 -35.79 -32.25
CA LYS A 98 19.37 -37.14 -32.10
C LYS A 98 19.23 -38.03 -33.34
N ILE A 99 18.64 -37.50 -34.42
CA ILE A 99 18.43 -38.20 -35.70
C ILE A 99 19.53 -37.85 -36.74
N HIS A 100 20.54 -37.07 -36.34
CA HIS A 100 21.79 -36.83 -37.06
C HIS A 100 22.96 -37.27 -36.19
#